data_AF-A0AA35Y2D2-F1
#
_entry.id   AF-A0AA35Y2D2-F1
#
_cell.length_a   1.000
_cell.length_b   1.000
_cell.length_c   1.000
_cell.angle_alpha   90.00
_cell.angle_beta   90.00
_cell.angle_gamma   90.00
#
_symmetry.space_group_name_H-M   'P 1'
#
loop_
_entity.id
_entity.type
_entity.pdbx_description
1 polymer ?
#
loop_
_entity_poly.entity_id
_entity_poly.type
_entity_poly.pdbx_seq_one_letter_code
_entity_poly.pdbx_strand_id
1 'polypeptide(L)'
;METNISLLRLYRTPLNGGTTVKPARKYSCPQEGCRWNRKHEKFQPLKSMVCMKNHYKRSHCPKMYSCKRCQQKQFSVLSDLRTHEKHCGDVKWRCSCGTTFSRKDKLMGHVGLFIGHTPADVDTSSSNKIQ
;
A
#
# COMPACT_ATOMS: atom_id res chain seq x y z
N MET A 1 22.14 -7.61 2.77
CA MET A 1 21.33 -8.76 2.30
C MET A 1 20.48 -8.32 1.13
N GLU A 2 21.10 -8.18 -0.04
CA GLU A 2 20.42 -7.79 -1.27
C GLU A 2 19.96 -9.07 -1.96
N THR A 3 18.70 -9.47 -1.76
CA THR A 3 18.15 -10.62 -2.48
C THR A 3 18.07 -10.24 -3.96
N ASN A 4 19.00 -10.80 -4.73
CA ASN A 4 19.16 -10.63 -6.16
C ASN A 4 17.81 -10.86 -6.88
N ILE A 5 17.14 -9.77 -7.29
CA ILE A 5 15.85 -9.76 -8.00
C ILE A 5 15.95 -10.46 -9.38
N SER A 6 17.15 -10.92 -9.76
CA SER A 6 17.47 -11.60 -11.01
C SER A 6 16.97 -13.04 -11.10
N LEU A 7 16.55 -13.66 -9.98
CA LEU A 7 16.00 -15.04 -9.96
C LEU A 7 14.46 -15.11 -10.06
N LEU A 8 13.84 -14.21 -10.81
CA LEU A 8 12.41 -14.28 -11.10
C LEU A 8 12.15 -15.36 -12.16
N ARG A 9 12.02 -16.62 -11.70
CA ARG A 9 11.74 -17.80 -12.52
C ARG A 9 10.46 -17.61 -13.35
N LEU A 10 10.65 -17.26 -14.61
CA LEU A 10 9.69 -17.44 -15.68
C LEU A 10 9.42 -18.94 -15.80
N TYR A 11 8.20 -19.39 -15.57
CA TYR A 11 7.84 -20.76 -15.94
C TYR A 11 7.25 -20.77 -17.34
N ARG A 12 7.79 -21.65 -18.20
CA ARG A 12 7.21 -22.07 -19.47
C ARG A 12 6.59 -23.44 -19.23
N THR A 13 5.32 -23.64 -19.58
CA THR A 13 4.75 -24.99 -19.70
C THR A 13 5.35 -25.67 -20.94
N PRO A 14 5.77 -26.95 -20.87
CA PRO A 14 6.10 -27.73 -22.07
C PRO A 14 4.85 -27.84 -22.94
N LEU A 15 4.96 -27.44 -24.21
CA LEU A 15 3.89 -27.61 -25.20
C LEU A 15 4.11 -28.95 -25.91
N ASN A 16 3.18 -29.89 -25.76
CA ASN A 16 3.05 -31.02 -26.67
C ASN A 16 2.10 -30.58 -27.79
N GLY A 17 2.60 -30.52 -29.04
CA GLY A 17 1.77 -30.42 -30.25
C GLY A 17 1.55 -29.02 -30.86
N GLY A 18 2.26 -28.75 -31.96
CA GLY A 18 1.65 -28.39 -33.24
C GLY A 18 0.88 -27.07 -33.45
N THR A 19 0.95 -26.06 -32.58
CA THR A 19 0.36 -24.74 -32.87
C THR A 19 1.31 -23.60 -32.49
N THR A 20 1.40 -22.56 -33.33
CA THR A 20 2.28 -21.37 -33.20
C THR A 20 1.90 -20.42 -32.05
N VAL A 21 1.15 -20.90 -31.06
CA VAL A 21 0.75 -20.11 -29.89
C VAL A 21 1.93 -20.08 -28.91
N LYS A 22 2.62 -18.95 -28.85
CA LYS A 22 3.67 -18.69 -27.84
C LYS A 22 3.11 -19.06 -26.46
N PRO A 23 3.78 -19.91 -25.65
CA PRO A 23 3.25 -20.33 -24.37
C PRO A 23 3.01 -19.12 -23.47
N ALA A 24 1.79 -18.99 -22.95
CA ALA A 24 1.41 -17.88 -22.09
C ALA A 24 2.34 -17.83 -20.88
N ARG A 25 3.18 -16.78 -20.81
CA ARG A 25 4.04 -16.53 -19.66
C ARG A 25 3.15 -16.23 -18.47
N LYS A 26 3.38 -16.95 -17.41
CA LYS A 26 2.46 -17.04 -16.28
C LYS A 26 3.36 -16.68 -15.07
N TYR A 27 2.94 -15.72 -14.24
CA TYR A 27 3.85 -15.03 -13.30
C TYR A 27 3.54 -15.41 -11.85
N SER A 28 4.56 -15.81 -11.10
CA SER A 28 4.44 -16.30 -9.71
C SER A 28 5.28 -15.44 -8.77
N CYS A 29 4.76 -15.17 -7.58
CA CYS A 29 5.56 -14.65 -6.47
C CYS A 29 6.59 -15.72 -6.03
N PRO A 30 7.84 -15.35 -5.70
CA PRO A 30 8.85 -16.29 -5.22
C PRO A 30 8.74 -16.62 -3.72
N GLN A 31 8.02 -15.80 -2.93
CA GLN A 31 7.92 -15.98 -1.47
C GLN A 31 7.16 -17.26 -1.12
N GLU A 32 7.75 -18.16 -0.33
CA GLU A 32 7.07 -19.37 0.14
C GLU A 32 5.92 -19.04 1.07
N GLY A 33 4.83 -19.81 0.98
CA GLY A 33 3.57 -19.53 1.69
C GLY A 33 2.72 -18.40 1.10
N CYS A 34 3.23 -17.63 0.13
CA CYS A 34 2.41 -16.59 -0.51
C CYS A 34 1.32 -17.20 -1.39
N ARG A 35 0.08 -16.66 -1.30
CA ARG A 35 -1.06 -17.05 -2.16
C ARG A 35 -0.75 -17.01 -3.66
N TRP A 36 0.14 -16.11 -4.07
CA TRP A 36 0.57 -15.91 -5.45
C TRP A 36 1.83 -16.72 -5.82
N ASN A 37 2.30 -17.60 -4.93
CA ASN A 37 3.39 -18.52 -5.21
C ASN A 37 2.86 -19.80 -5.87
N ARG A 38 3.55 -20.31 -6.88
CA ARG A 38 3.20 -21.54 -7.60
C ARG A 38 3.02 -22.78 -6.72
N LYS A 39 3.65 -22.80 -5.55
CA LYS A 39 3.58 -23.92 -4.59
C LYS A 39 2.31 -23.86 -3.72
N HIS A 40 1.57 -22.75 -3.73
CA HIS A 40 0.38 -22.59 -2.92
C HIS A 40 -0.81 -23.35 -3.53
N GLU A 41 -1.58 -24.08 -2.71
CA GLU A 41 -2.73 -24.91 -3.13
C GLU A 41 -3.69 -24.18 -4.07
N LYS A 42 -4.00 -22.92 -3.75
CA LYS A 42 -4.91 -22.04 -4.48
C LYS A 42 -4.16 -21.00 -5.33
N PHE A 43 -3.03 -21.40 -5.91
CA PHE A 43 -2.22 -20.52 -6.74
C PHE A 43 -3.03 -19.93 -7.89
N GLN A 44 -2.98 -18.61 -8.00
CA GLN A 44 -3.45 -17.87 -9.17
C GLN A 44 -2.28 -17.03 -9.68
N PRO A 45 -1.98 -17.03 -11.00
CA PRO A 45 -0.87 -16.28 -11.53
C PRO A 45 -1.16 -14.77 -11.56
N LEU A 46 -0.11 -13.98 -11.35
CA LEU A 46 -0.18 -12.54 -11.54
C LEU A 46 -0.26 -12.19 -13.03
N LYS A 47 -0.93 -11.07 -13.32
CA LYS A 47 -1.25 -10.62 -14.69
C LYS A 47 -0.01 -10.31 -15.54
N SER A 48 1.07 -9.84 -14.91
CA SER A 48 2.31 -9.46 -15.59
C SER A 48 3.53 -9.57 -14.68
N MET A 49 4.72 -9.51 -15.28
CA MET A 49 5.99 -9.38 -14.57
C MET A 49 6.01 -8.16 -13.65
N VAL A 50 5.44 -7.03 -14.10
CA VAL A 50 5.37 -5.79 -13.31
C VAL A 50 4.48 -5.97 -12.09
N CYS A 51 3.30 -6.58 -12.27
CA CYS A 51 2.41 -6.89 -11.14
C CYS A 51 3.10 -7.78 -10.11
N MET A 52 3.85 -8.79 -10.55
CA MET A 52 4.57 -9.68 -9.66
C MET A 52 5.70 -8.97 -8.90
N LYS A 53 6.52 -8.16 -9.57
CA LYS A 53 7.56 -7.35 -8.92
C LYS A 53 6.98 -6.39 -7.88
N ASN A 54 5.89 -5.68 -8.23
CA ASN A 54 5.24 -4.73 -7.34
C ASN A 54 4.59 -5.44 -6.14
N HIS A 55 3.95 -6.58 -6.37
CA HIS A 55 3.40 -7.41 -5.30
C HIS A 55 4.49 -7.81 -4.29
N TYR A 56 5.62 -8.33 -4.78
CA TYR A 56 6.72 -8.75 -3.92
C TYR A 56 7.25 -7.59 -3.08
N LYS A 57 7.55 -6.45 -3.72
CA LYS A 57 8.00 -5.23 -3.02
C LYS A 57 7.01 -4.78 -1.94
N ARG A 58 5.71 -4.80 -2.21
CA ARG A 58 4.69 -4.32 -1.27
C ARG A 58 4.36 -5.30 -0.14
N SER A 59 4.49 -6.60 -0.38
CA SER A 59 3.98 -7.63 0.54
C SER A 59 5.07 -8.33 1.34
N HIS A 60 6.29 -8.40 0.81
CA HIS A 60 7.34 -9.25 1.37
C HIS A 60 8.64 -8.49 1.69
N CYS A 61 8.84 -7.30 1.13
CA CYS A 61 9.96 -6.46 1.53
C CYS A 61 9.67 -5.73 2.85
N PRO A 62 10.69 -5.50 3.68
CA PRO A 62 10.55 -4.72 4.90
C PRO A 62 10.08 -3.29 4.60
N LYS A 63 9.27 -2.74 5.51
CA LYS A 63 8.72 -1.38 5.40
C LYS A 63 9.70 -0.36 5.95
N MET A 64 10.72 -0.04 5.16
CA MET A 64 11.83 0.83 5.59
C MET A 64 11.49 2.33 5.59
N TYR A 65 10.39 2.74 4.94
CA TYR A 65 10.05 4.15 4.78
C TYR A 65 8.90 4.55 5.70
N SER A 66 9.12 5.48 6.64
CA SER A 66 8.08 5.98 7.55
C SER A 66 7.60 7.39 7.17
N CYS A 67 6.29 7.67 7.29
CA CYS A 67 5.79 9.06 7.13
C CYS A 67 6.32 9.90 8.29
N LYS A 68 7.10 10.94 8.01
CA LYS A 68 7.63 11.84 9.06
C LYS A 68 6.54 12.67 9.75
N ARG A 69 5.40 12.87 9.08
CA ARG A 69 4.28 13.66 9.62
C ARG A 69 3.44 12.86 10.61
N CYS A 70 2.98 11.66 10.24
CA CYS A 70 2.14 10.85 11.13
C CYS A 70 2.93 9.86 11.98
N GLN A 71 4.14 9.46 11.58
CA GLN A 71 5.01 8.45 12.21
C GLN A 71 4.40 7.04 12.36
N GLN A 72 3.08 6.89 12.19
CA GLN A 72 2.34 5.64 12.33
C GLN A 72 2.40 4.76 11.09
N LYS A 73 2.51 5.36 9.89
CA LYS A 73 2.48 4.59 8.63
C LYS A 73 3.88 4.35 8.10
N GLN A 74 4.15 3.08 7.80
CA GLN A 74 5.37 2.60 7.16
C GLN A 74 5.07 1.94 5.81
N PHE A 75 5.98 2.10 4.87
CA PHE A 75 5.89 1.66 3.48
C PHE A 75 7.17 0.93 3.09
N SER A 76 7.04 -0.07 2.23
CA SER A 76 8.19 -0.76 1.62
C SER A 76 8.61 -0.14 0.28
N VAL A 77 7.82 0.81 -0.24
CA VAL A 77 8.07 1.50 -1.52
C VAL A 77 8.01 3.01 -1.34
N LEU A 78 9.06 3.71 -1.75
CA LEU A 78 9.18 5.17 -1.59
C LEU A 78 8.08 5.95 -2.34
N SER A 79 7.63 5.48 -3.51
CA SER A 79 6.52 6.14 -4.23
C SER A 79 5.20 6.12 -3.46
N ASP A 80 4.95 5.04 -2.72
CA ASP A 80 3.75 4.89 -1.90
C ASP A 80 3.82 5.84 -0.70
N LEU A 81 5.00 5.96 -0.07
CA LEU A 81 5.26 7.00 0.95
C LEU A 81 5.00 8.40 0.40
N ARG A 82 5.60 8.78 -0.75
CA ARG A 82 5.40 10.13 -1.32
C ARG A 82 3.95 10.42 -1.64
N THR A 83 3.21 9.43 -2.15
CA THR A 83 1.79 9.57 -2.45
C THR A 83 0.99 9.75 -1.16
N HIS A 84 1.32 8.98 -0.14
CA HIS A 84 0.72 9.15 1.19
C HIS A 84 1.03 10.53 1.76
N GLU A 85 2.26 11.02 1.65
CA GLU A 85 2.67 12.33 2.15
C GLU A 85 1.93 13.50 1.50
N LYS A 86 1.35 13.34 0.31
CA LYS A 86 0.49 14.39 -0.27
C LYS A 86 -0.75 14.71 0.57
N HIS A 87 -1.20 13.73 1.37
CA HIS A 87 -2.41 13.82 2.19
C HIS A 87 -2.15 13.38 3.66
N CYS A 88 -0.90 13.06 4.01
CA CYS A 88 -0.48 12.67 5.37
C CYS A 88 -0.38 13.96 6.18
N GLY A 89 -1.07 14.02 7.32
CA GLY A 89 -0.97 15.16 8.23
C GLY A 89 -1.87 16.35 7.85
N ASP A 90 -2.79 16.18 6.90
CA ASP A 90 -3.89 17.13 6.76
C ASP A 90 -4.67 17.16 8.08
N VAL A 91 -4.75 18.37 8.66
CA VAL A 91 -5.62 18.84 9.74
C VAL A 91 -6.53 17.74 10.30
N LYS A 92 -6.26 17.29 11.53
CA LYS A 92 -7.18 16.39 12.24
C LYS A 92 -8.50 17.13 12.47
N TRP A 93 -9.51 16.81 11.68
CA TRP A 93 -10.85 17.35 11.81
C TRP A 93 -11.42 16.84 13.13
N ARG A 94 -11.56 17.72 14.12
CA ARG A 94 -12.02 17.36 15.46
C ARG A 94 -13.47 17.79 15.61
N CYS A 95 -14.28 16.96 16.27
CA CYS A 95 -15.59 17.36 16.76
C CYS A 95 -15.48 17.89 18.20
N SER A 96 -16.39 18.77 18.60
CA SER A 96 -16.56 19.24 19.99
C SER A 96 -16.65 18.11 21.03
N CYS A 97 -17.08 16.90 20.63
CA CYS A 97 -17.10 15.71 21.48
C CYS A 97 -15.74 15.00 21.64
N GLY A 98 -14.66 15.52 21.05
CA GLY A 98 -13.31 14.95 21.13
C GLY A 98 -12.97 13.93 20.03
N THR A 99 -13.94 13.45 19.25
CA THR A 99 -13.70 12.51 18.15
C THR A 99 -12.89 13.19 17.03
N THR A 100 -11.81 12.54 16.58
CA THR A 100 -10.97 13.04 15.48
C THR A 100 -11.18 12.23 14.20
N PHE A 101 -11.25 12.93 13.08
CA PHE A 101 -11.40 12.37 11.75
C PHE A 101 -10.19 12.73 10.89
N SER A 102 -9.80 11.80 10.00
CA SER A 102 -8.73 12.04 9.03
C SER A 102 -9.16 12.88 7.84
N ARG A 103 -10.47 13.13 7.67
CA ARG A 103 -11.04 13.87 6.54
C ARG A 103 -12.22 14.75 6.97
N LYS A 104 -12.39 15.87 6.27
CA LYS A 104 -13.45 16.87 6.54
C LYS A 104 -14.86 16.32 6.35
N ASP A 105 -15.09 15.59 5.26
CA ASP A 105 -16.40 15.02 4.93
C ASP A 105 -16.89 14.03 6.00
N LYS A 106 -15.96 13.30 6.64
CA LYS A 106 -16.29 12.39 7.74
C LYS A 106 -16.69 13.14 9.00
N LEU A 107 -16.03 14.26 9.32
CA LEU A 107 -16.47 15.15 10.40
C LEU A 107 -17.85 15.77 10.11
N MET A 108 -18.07 16.28 8.89
CA MET A 108 -19.35 16.89 8.54
C MET A 108 -20.50 15.86 8.58
N GLY A 109 -20.25 14.63 8.12
CA GLY A 109 -21.20 13.53 8.25
C GLY A 109 -21.50 13.19 9.72
N HIS A 110 -20.48 13.15 10.57
CA HIS A 110 -20.66 12.97 12.02
C HIS A 110 -21.51 14.07 12.64
N VAL A 111 -21.19 15.34 12.36
CA VAL A 111 -21.94 16.51 12.88
C VAL A 111 -23.39 16.52 12.40
N GLY A 112 -23.65 16.11 11.14
CA GLY A 112 -25.01 16.03 10.61
C GLY A 112 -25.87 14.91 11.21
N LEU A 113 -25.25 13.86 11.75
CA LEU A 113 -25.97 12.71 12.33
C LEU A 113 -26.25 12.86 13.82
N PHE A 114 -25.43 13.62 14.55
CA PHE A 114 -25.53 13.72 16.00
C PHE A 114 -25.79 15.16 16.46
N ILE A 115 -26.89 15.37 17.18
CA ILE A 115 -27.28 16.69 17.72
C ILE A 115 -26.29 17.14 18.80
N GLY A 116 -25.93 18.42 18.80
CA GLY A 116 -24.99 19.01 19.78
C GLY A 116 -23.51 18.81 19.43
N HIS A 117 -23.21 18.17 18.30
CA HIS A 117 -21.86 18.04 17.78
C HIS A 117 -21.56 19.20 16.83
N THR A 118 -20.38 19.79 16.95
CA THR A 118 -19.90 20.85 16.05
C THR A 118 -18.45 20.59 15.64
N PRO A 119 -17.98 21.12 14.51
CA PRO A 119 -16.55 21.17 14.21
C PRO A 119 -15.83 21.97 15.30
N ALA A 120 -14.77 21.39 15.87
CA ALA A 120 -13.87 22.10 16.77
C ALA A 120 -12.78 22.81 15.96
N ASP A 121 -12.37 24.00 16.40
CA ASP A 121 -11.25 24.72 15.80
C ASP A 121 -9.99 23.86 15.90
N VAL A 122 -9.39 23.62 14.74
CA VAL A 122 -8.19 22.82 14.65
C VAL A 122 -7.03 23.76 14.88
N ASP A 123 -6.39 23.65 16.04
CA ASP A 123 -5.18 24.40 16.34
C ASP A 123 -4.13 24.12 15.27
N THR A 124 -3.88 25.11 14.41
CA THR A 124 -2.89 25.05 13.34
C THR A 124 -1.49 25.41 13.84
N SER A 125 -1.23 25.42 15.14
CA SER A 125 0.01 25.95 15.71
C SER A 125 0.93 24.87 16.28
N SER A 126 2.21 24.97 15.88
CA SER A 126 3.44 24.37 16.46
C SER A 126 3.93 23.06 15.79
N SER A 127 5.13 22.92 15.19
CA SER A 127 6.41 23.68 15.21
C SER A 127 7.21 23.31 13.93
N ASN A 128 8.09 24.13 13.33
CA ASN A 128 9.29 24.71 13.91
C ASN A 128 9.75 25.98 13.17
N LYS A 129 9.96 27.04 13.96
CA LYS A 129 10.87 28.14 13.70
C LYS A 129 12.27 27.63 14.08
N ILE A 130 13.22 27.60 13.16
CA ILE A 130 14.64 27.42 13.48
C ILE A 130 15.31 28.77 13.28
N GLN A 131 16.01 29.19 14.33
CA GLN A 131 16.82 30.38 14.48
C GLN A 131 18.04 30.37 13.55
#